data_AF-A0A7S6WP96-F1
#
_entry.id   AF-A0A7S6WP96-F1
#
_cell.length_a   1.000
_cell.length_b   1.000
_cell.length_c   1.000
_cell.angle_alpha   90.00
_cell.angle_beta   90.00
_cell.angle_gamma   90.00
#
_symmetry.space_group_name_H-M   'P 1'
#
loop_
_entity.id
_entity.type
_entity.pdbx_description
1 polymer ?
#
loop_
_entity_poly.entity_id
_entity_poly.type
_entity_poly.pdbx_seq_one_letter_code
_entity_poly.pdbx_strand_id
1 'polypeptide(L)'
;MKNLCLKIFVLASFVSFMYGCKTAPASPAKKTSGSGKIAVKSVTWIIENLDTSIWNGTLKTGGQMFVSFFISYSGSFNTSDIEKLTVESPEDMWILNSAQLEKITEIDDNLKIAAVKRLQCGEGKGAVALGKWKVMLTDTSGGVYEQMLDITGFEKKAEDKKSEENSANILEKSGKEEVKFIVPSSSGKNEIAALAMPIIKSVSRDENSIEIFFSVNDGRIKNGYFWFDVPGEKYYKDSGSMIDASGNPVNGCRVFSTDGKDCRYILRKDADNAEWFDKITACFFVVSDTNRVSSPWEERNRTVSAKAEVK
;
A
#
# COMPACT_ATOMS: atom_id res chain seq x y z
N MET A 1 -17.14 12.98 61.10
CA MET A 1 -18.26 13.87 60.72
C MET A 1 -18.51 13.65 59.23
N LYS A 2 -19.48 12.78 58.89
CA LYS A 2 -20.87 13.10 58.51
C LYS A 2 -21.03 13.51 57.03
N ASN A 3 -21.64 12.58 56.28
CA ASN A 3 -22.70 12.71 55.27
C ASN A 3 -22.39 13.44 53.94
N LEU A 4 -22.52 12.80 52.77
CA LEU A 4 -23.72 12.24 52.09
C LEU A 4 -24.58 13.34 51.44
N CYS A 5 -24.73 13.29 50.11
CA CYS A 5 -25.94 13.59 49.29
C CYS A 5 -25.55 13.50 47.81
N LEU A 6 -25.80 12.42 47.06
CA LEU A 6 -27.07 11.89 46.52
C LEU A 6 -27.59 12.62 45.26
N LYS A 7 -27.48 11.89 44.14
CA LYS A 7 -28.24 11.86 42.87
C LYS A 7 -29.41 12.83 42.68
N ILE A 8 -29.48 13.44 41.50
CA ILE A 8 -30.74 13.76 40.79
C ILE A 8 -30.63 13.34 39.31
N PHE A 9 -31.54 12.45 38.91
CA PHE A 9 -31.98 12.11 37.55
C PHE A 9 -32.87 13.24 37.02
N VAL A 10 -32.84 13.59 35.72
CA VAL A 10 -34.05 13.73 34.86
C VAL A 10 -33.63 13.64 33.39
N LEU A 11 -34.36 12.77 32.69
CA LEU A 11 -34.39 12.48 31.26
C LEU A 11 -35.43 13.41 30.60
N ALA A 12 -35.13 14.08 29.47
CA ALA A 12 -36.16 14.49 28.50
C ALA A 12 -35.55 14.96 27.15
N SER A 13 -35.66 14.06 26.17
CA SER A 13 -35.96 14.23 24.75
C SER A 13 -35.97 15.63 24.13
N PHE A 14 -35.20 15.79 23.05
CA PHE A 14 -35.61 16.56 21.88
C PHE A 14 -35.42 15.70 20.63
N VAL A 15 -36.54 15.36 19.98
CA VAL A 15 -36.62 14.78 18.64
C VAL A 15 -37.23 15.84 17.73
N SER A 16 -36.50 16.26 16.70
CA SER A 16 -37.05 16.69 15.38
C SER A 16 -35.88 16.61 14.37
N PHE A 17 -35.75 15.55 13.57
CA PHE A 17 -36.32 15.37 12.22
C PHE A 17 -35.88 16.47 11.20
N MET A 18 -34.88 16.18 10.34
CA MET A 18 -35.05 15.87 8.90
C MET A 18 -33.83 16.23 8.00
N TYR A 19 -33.42 15.21 7.21
CA TYR A 19 -32.93 15.23 5.83
C TYR A 19 -31.49 15.68 5.49
N GLY A 20 -30.74 14.73 4.92
CA GLY A 20 -29.49 14.95 4.18
C GLY A 20 -28.81 13.66 3.75
N CYS A 21 -29.24 13.10 2.62
CA CYS A 21 -28.62 12.04 1.79
C CYS A 21 -27.90 10.86 2.47
N LYS A 22 -28.64 9.76 2.69
CA LYS A 22 -28.10 8.40 2.64
C LYS A 22 -27.81 8.05 1.17
N THR A 23 -26.54 7.91 0.79
CA THR A 23 -26.19 7.17 -0.43
C THR A 23 -26.52 5.70 -0.19
N ALA A 24 -27.37 5.15 -1.07
CA ALA A 24 -27.83 3.78 -1.05
C ALA A 24 -26.66 2.77 -1.10
N PRO A 25 -26.82 1.56 -0.52
CA PRO A 25 -25.83 0.50 -0.64
C PRO A 25 -25.67 0.12 -2.12
N ALA A 26 -24.42 -0.08 -2.54
CA ALA A 26 -24.09 -0.58 -3.86
C ALA A 26 -24.88 -1.87 -4.17
N SER A 27 -25.32 -2.01 -5.42
CA SER A 27 -26.04 -3.19 -5.91
C SER A 27 -25.27 -4.48 -5.57
N PRO A 28 -25.96 -5.55 -5.17
CA PRO A 28 -25.29 -6.79 -4.76
C PRO A 28 -24.59 -7.42 -5.97
N ALA A 29 -23.30 -7.70 -5.80
CA ALA A 29 -22.58 -8.62 -6.66
C ALA A 29 -23.38 -9.93 -6.80
N LYS A 30 -23.48 -10.43 -8.02
CA LYS A 30 -24.18 -11.67 -8.35
C LYS A 30 -23.61 -12.81 -7.48
N LYS A 31 -24.42 -13.35 -6.56
CA LYS A 31 -24.03 -14.50 -5.73
C LYS A 31 -23.83 -15.73 -6.61
N THR A 32 -22.60 -16.20 -6.73
CA THR A 32 -22.28 -17.57 -7.14
C THR A 32 -21.92 -18.37 -5.90
N SER A 33 -22.84 -19.24 -5.48
CA SER A 33 -22.68 -20.18 -4.37
C SER A 33 -21.85 -21.38 -4.83
N GLY A 34 -20.55 -21.34 -4.58
CA GLY A 34 -19.75 -22.53 -4.34
C GLY A 34 -19.50 -22.64 -2.85
N SER A 35 -19.52 -23.84 -2.26
CA SER A 35 -18.99 -24.07 -0.90
C SER A 35 -17.46 -24.02 -0.92
N GLY A 36 -16.91 -22.93 -1.47
CA GLY A 36 -15.48 -22.70 -1.55
C GLY A 36 -14.92 -22.52 -0.14
N LYS A 37 -13.74 -23.08 0.11
CA LYS A 37 -13.01 -22.89 1.38
C LYS A 37 -12.61 -21.42 1.60
N ILE A 38 -12.51 -20.67 0.50
CA ILE A 38 -12.10 -19.26 0.47
C ILE A 38 -13.35 -18.40 0.29
N ALA A 39 -13.55 -17.41 1.14
CA ALA A 39 -14.57 -16.39 0.95
C ALA A 39 -13.91 -15.01 0.89
N VAL A 40 -13.72 -14.48 -0.32
CA VAL A 40 -13.15 -13.13 -0.55
C VAL A 40 -14.14 -12.07 -0.08
N LYS A 41 -13.65 -11.13 0.74
CA LYS A 41 -14.45 -10.02 1.30
C LYS A 41 -14.22 -8.71 0.55
N SER A 42 -12.96 -8.40 0.29
CA SER A 42 -12.53 -7.19 -0.40
C SER A 42 -11.14 -7.39 -0.97
N VAL A 43 -10.78 -6.54 -1.92
CA VAL A 43 -9.43 -6.43 -2.44
C VAL A 43 -9.00 -4.97 -2.35
N THR A 44 -7.84 -4.72 -1.77
CA THR A 44 -7.16 -3.41 -1.83
C THR A 44 -5.87 -3.55 -2.63
N TRP A 45 -5.25 -2.42 -2.95
CA TRP A 45 -4.10 -2.37 -3.83
C TRP A 45 -3.08 -1.32 -3.37
N ILE A 46 -1.82 -1.52 -3.74
CA ILE A 46 -0.74 -0.54 -3.61
C ILE A 46 0.07 -0.53 -4.91
N ILE A 47 0.36 0.66 -5.42
CA ILE A 47 1.32 0.89 -6.49
C ILE A 47 2.70 1.12 -5.88
N GLU A 48 3.70 0.47 -6.45
CA GLU A 48 5.07 0.51 -5.98
C GLU A 48 6.01 0.93 -7.12
N ASN A 49 6.83 1.95 -6.87
CA ASN A 49 8.00 2.25 -7.68
C ASN A 49 9.24 1.72 -6.94
N LEU A 50 9.85 0.65 -7.45
CA LEU A 50 10.90 -0.10 -6.76
C LEU A 50 12.22 0.02 -7.52
N ASP A 51 13.30 0.28 -6.78
CA ASP A 51 14.63 0.05 -7.33
C ASP A 51 14.86 -1.44 -7.59
N THR A 52 15.50 -1.77 -8.71
CA THR A 52 15.72 -3.16 -9.15
C THR A 52 16.58 -3.98 -8.18
N SER A 53 17.41 -3.33 -7.35
CA SER A 53 18.24 -3.99 -6.34
C SER A 53 17.45 -4.60 -5.18
N ILE A 54 16.14 -4.33 -5.08
CA ILE A 54 15.24 -5.04 -4.14
C ILE A 54 15.09 -6.51 -4.50
N TRP A 55 15.35 -6.89 -5.75
CA TRP A 55 15.24 -8.27 -6.21
C TRP A 55 16.59 -8.96 -6.11
N ASN A 56 16.61 -10.12 -5.44
CA ASN A 56 17.80 -10.98 -5.37
C ASN A 56 18.08 -11.73 -6.70
N GLY A 57 17.45 -11.33 -7.82
CA GLY A 57 17.58 -11.97 -9.13
C GLY A 57 17.29 -10.99 -10.28
N THR A 58 17.54 -11.42 -11.52
CA THR A 58 17.41 -10.56 -12.70
C THR A 58 15.94 -10.42 -13.12
N LEU A 59 15.42 -9.20 -13.07
CA LEU A 59 14.15 -8.84 -13.73
C LEU A 59 14.34 -8.88 -15.25
N LYS A 60 13.34 -9.40 -15.98
CA LYS A 60 13.44 -9.58 -17.44
C LYS A 60 13.55 -8.26 -18.22
N THR A 61 13.13 -7.13 -17.65
CA THR A 61 12.95 -5.87 -18.41
C THR A 61 13.34 -4.60 -17.64
N GLY A 62 13.98 -4.71 -16.47
CA GLY A 62 14.35 -3.54 -15.66
C GLY A 62 13.15 -2.77 -15.09
N GLY A 63 12.01 -3.45 -14.92
CA GLY A 63 10.77 -2.87 -14.41
C GLY A 63 10.91 -2.27 -13.02
N GLN A 64 10.29 -1.10 -12.84
CA GLN A 64 10.24 -0.37 -11.58
C GLN A 64 8.81 -0.21 -11.07
N MET A 65 7.82 -0.16 -11.96
CA MET A 65 6.41 -0.04 -11.58
C MET A 65 5.77 -1.39 -11.37
N PHE A 66 5.18 -1.56 -10.19
CA PHE A 66 4.47 -2.77 -9.80
C PHE A 66 3.15 -2.42 -9.10
N VAL A 67 2.22 -3.37 -9.11
CA VAL A 67 1.01 -3.34 -8.27
C VAL A 67 0.96 -4.58 -7.38
N SER A 68 0.63 -4.38 -6.12
CA SER A 68 0.38 -5.44 -5.15
C SER A 68 -1.10 -5.43 -4.76
N PHE A 69 -1.73 -6.60 -4.68
CA PHE A 69 -3.13 -6.76 -4.28
C PHE A 69 -3.22 -7.45 -2.92
N PHE A 70 -4.09 -6.94 -2.05
CA PHE A 70 -4.33 -7.49 -0.72
C PHE A 70 -5.77 -7.97 -0.65
N ILE A 71 -5.93 -9.29 -0.70
CA ILE A 71 -7.21 -9.97 -0.71
C ILE A 71 -7.59 -10.27 0.73
N SER A 72 -8.58 -9.57 1.27
CA SER A 72 -9.17 -9.90 2.56
C SER A 72 -10.11 -11.09 2.41
N TYR A 73 -10.02 -12.07 3.30
CA TYR A 73 -10.83 -13.28 3.22
C TYR A 73 -11.46 -13.68 4.56
N SER A 74 -12.36 -14.66 4.48
CA SER A 74 -12.81 -15.47 5.61
C SER A 74 -12.55 -16.94 5.33
N GLY A 75 -12.50 -17.75 6.39
CA GLY A 75 -12.13 -19.16 6.30
C GLY A 75 -10.63 -19.34 6.23
N SER A 76 -10.19 -20.20 5.31
CA SER A 76 -8.78 -20.50 5.04
C SER A 76 -8.46 -20.09 3.61
N PHE A 77 -7.31 -19.46 3.42
CA PHE A 77 -6.78 -19.13 2.12
C PHE A 77 -5.57 -20.02 1.85
N ASN A 78 -5.62 -20.80 0.78
CA ASN A 78 -4.49 -21.58 0.31
C ASN A 78 -4.41 -21.44 -1.21
N THR A 79 -3.21 -21.15 -1.72
CA THR A 79 -2.99 -21.03 -3.17
C THR A 79 -3.27 -22.33 -3.91
N SER A 80 -3.19 -23.50 -3.26
CA SER A 80 -3.55 -24.80 -3.85
C SER A 80 -5.05 -24.94 -4.14
N ASP A 81 -5.89 -24.18 -3.44
CA ASP A 81 -7.34 -24.18 -3.66
C ASP A 81 -7.76 -23.17 -4.77
N ILE A 82 -6.80 -22.48 -5.40
CA ILE A 82 -7.05 -21.49 -6.46
C ILE A 82 -6.73 -22.10 -7.81
N GLU A 83 -7.73 -22.16 -8.69
CA GLU A 83 -7.54 -22.54 -10.10
C GLU A 83 -6.80 -21.41 -10.84
N LYS A 84 -7.32 -20.18 -10.73
CA LYS A 84 -6.73 -19.01 -11.37
C LYS A 84 -7.10 -17.71 -10.66
N LEU A 85 -6.16 -16.77 -10.69
CA LEU A 85 -6.40 -15.35 -10.43
C LEU A 85 -6.19 -14.60 -11.75
N THR A 86 -7.21 -13.85 -12.18
CA THR A 86 -7.14 -12.95 -13.33
C THR A 86 -7.22 -11.51 -12.83
N VAL A 87 -6.31 -10.66 -13.28
CA VAL A 87 -6.34 -9.22 -13.04
C VAL A 87 -6.32 -8.54 -14.40
N GLU A 88 -7.31 -7.69 -14.68
CA GLU A 88 -7.44 -6.93 -15.92
C GLU A 88 -7.39 -5.44 -15.58
N SER A 89 -6.44 -4.73 -16.17
CA SER A 89 -6.38 -3.26 -16.17
C SER A 89 -6.81 -2.73 -17.54
N PRO A 90 -6.90 -1.40 -17.73
CA PRO A 90 -7.10 -0.83 -19.05
C PRO A 90 -6.05 -1.23 -20.10
N GLU A 91 -4.83 -1.60 -19.68
CA GLU A 91 -3.68 -1.81 -20.58
C GLU A 91 -2.94 -3.14 -20.37
N ASP A 92 -3.13 -3.80 -19.22
CA ASP A 92 -2.44 -5.02 -18.82
C ASP A 92 -3.43 -6.13 -18.43
N MET A 93 -2.97 -7.37 -18.54
CA MET A 93 -3.69 -8.53 -18.04
C MET A 93 -2.72 -9.55 -17.43
N TRP A 94 -3.02 -9.99 -16.21
CA TRP A 94 -2.32 -11.08 -15.54
C TRP A 94 -3.26 -12.25 -15.36
N ILE A 95 -2.80 -13.45 -15.73
CA ILE A 95 -3.49 -14.71 -15.47
C ILE A 95 -2.50 -15.61 -14.72
N LEU A 96 -2.82 -15.89 -13.46
CA LEU A 96 -1.93 -16.56 -12.52
C LEU A 96 -2.58 -17.85 -12.04
N ASN A 97 -1.88 -18.97 -12.17
CA ASN A 97 -2.29 -20.24 -11.59
C ASN A 97 -1.76 -20.43 -10.17
N SER A 98 -2.18 -21.52 -9.50
CA SER A 98 -1.74 -21.89 -8.15
C SER A 98 -0.22 -21.84 -7.95
N ALA A 99 0.56 -22.45 -8.86
CA ALA A 99 2.00 -22.55 -8.74
C ALA A 99 2.73 -21.19 -8.91
N GLN A 100 2.13 -20.26 -9.65
CA GLN A 100 2.62 -18.89 -9.72
C GLN A 100 2.27 -18.11 -8.46
N LEU A 101 1.02 -18.25 -7.98
CA LEU A 101 0.55 -17.59 -6.77
C LEU A 101 1.35 -18.01 -5.53
N GLU A 102 1.70 -19.29 -5.39
CA GLU A 102 2.52 -19.79 -4.28
C GLU A 102 3.86 -19.03 -4.14
N LYS A 103 4.43 -18.57 -5.26
CA LYS A 103 5.73 -17.87 -5.28
C LYS A 103 5.64 -16.40 -4.87
N ILE A 104 4.48 -15.78 -5.05
CA ILE A 104 4.32 -14.32 -4.91
C ILE A 104 3.24 -13.91 -3.90
N THR A 105 2.52 -14.87 -3.34
CA THR A 105 1.44 -14.63 -2.39
C THR A 105 1.95 -14.85 -0.97
N GLU A 106 1.85 -13.80 -0.16
CA GLU A 106 2.07 -13.91 1.28
C GLU A 106 0.73 -13.96 1.99
N ILE A 107 0.56 -14.97 2.84
CA ILE A 107 -0.68 -15.18 3.60
C ILE A 107 -0.42 -14.79 5.05
N ASP A 108 -1.19 -13.83 5.56
CA ASP A 108 -1.30 -13.52 6.97
C ASP A 108 -2.66 -14.02 7.46
N ASP A 109 -2.65 -15.19 8.11
CA ASP A 109 -3.86 -15.81 8.61
C ASP A 109 -4.43 -15.14 9.86
N ASN A 110 -3.62 -14.34 10.58
CA ASN A 110 -4.09 -13.59 11.75
C ASN A 110 -4.91 -12.38 11.29
N LEU A 111 -4.41 -11.66 10.28
CA LEU A 111 -5.11 -10.53 9.67
C LEU A 111 -6.14 -10.94 8.62
N LYS A 112 -6.11 -12.21 8.19
CA LYS A 112 -6.94 -12.77 7.10
C LYS A 112 -6.75 -11.98 5.80
N ILE A 113 -5.49 -11.80 5.41
CA ILE A 113 -5.07 -11.11 4.19
C ILE A 113 -4.12 -12.01 3.40
N ALA A 114 -4.41 -12.17 2.11
CA ALA A 114 -3.49 -12.75 1.14
C ALA A 114 -2.96 -11.64 0.23
N ALA A 115 -1.67 -11.32 0.35
CA ALA A 115 -0.99 -10.29 -0.43
C ALA A 115 -0.34 -10.91 -1.67
N VAL A 116 -0.95 -10.72 -2.84
CA VAL A 116 -0.36 -11.06 -4.14
C VAL A 116 0.55 -9.91 -4.55
N LYS A 117 1.85 -10.09 -4.38
CA LYS A 117 2.80 -8.98 -4.43
C LYS A 117 3.41 -8.76 -5.82
N ARG A 118 3.59 -7.48 -6.14
CA ARG A 118 4.48 -6.95 -7.16
C ARG A 118 4.27 -7.56 -8.55
N LEU A 119 3.04 -7.47 -9.06
CA LEU A 119 2.78 -7.69 -10.47
C LEU A 119 3.35 -6.52 -11.26
N GLN A 120 4.27 -6.80 -12.19
CA GLN A 120 4.91 -5.78 -13.01
C GLN A 120 3.91 -5.20 -14.01
N CYS A 121 3.83 -3.86 -14.10
CA CYS A 121 2.90 -3.14 -14.99
C CYS A 121 3.64 -2.51 -16.17
N GLY A 122 3.11 -2.69 -17.39
CA GLY A 122 3.66 -2.12 -18.62
C GLY A 122 5.07 -2.63 -19.00
N GLU A 123 5.60 -2.05 -20.07
CA GLU A 123 6.92 -2.38 -20.62
C GLU A 123 8.05 -1.47 -20.10
N GLY A 124 9.30 -1.88 -20.32
CA GLY A 124 10.48 -1.12 -19.91
C GLY A 124 10.53 -0.87 -18.40
N LYS A 125 10.67 0.40 -17.99
CA LYS A 125 10.62 0.78 -16.57
C LYS A 125 9.21 0.66 -15.95
N GLY A 126 8.19 0.48 -16.78
CA GLY A 126 6.81 0.21 -16.39
C GLY A 126 5.92 1.44 -16.32
N ALA A 127 4.62 1.20 -16.41
CA ALA A 127 3.55 2.20 -16.36
C ALA A 127 2.30 1.56 -15.77
N VAL A 128 1.70 2.17 -14.74
CA VAL A 128 0.45 1.68 -14.15
C VAL A 128 -0.71 2.47 -14.70
N ALA A 129 -1.60 1.80 -15.46
CA ALA A 129 -2.82 2.42 -15.97
C ALA A 129 -3.81 2.77 -14.85
N LEU A 130 -4.24 4.02 -14.81
CA LEU A 130 -5.30 4.49 -13.92
C LEU A 130 -6.69 4.14 -14.49
N GLY A 131 -7.65 3.96 -13.59
CA GLY A 131 -9.05 3.68 -13.91
C GLY A 131 -9.54 2.37 -13.33
N LYS A 132 -10.57 1.79 -13.97
CA LYS A 132 -11.24 0.60 -13.45
C LYS A 132 -10.44 -0.67 -13.75
N TRP A 133 -10.18 -1.45 -12.71
CA TRP A 133 -9.53 -2.74 -12.81
C TRP A 133 -10.48 -3.84 -12.34
N LYS A 134 -10.36 -5.02 -12.93
CA LYS A 134 -11.16 -6.19 -12.60
C LYS A 134 -10.26 -7.28 -12.01
N VAL A 135 -10.55 -7.72 -10.79
CA VAL A 135 -9.88 -8.84 -10.13
C VAL A 135 -10.86 -10.00 -10.03
N MET A 136 -10.50 -11.14 -10.59
CA MET A 136 -11.30 -12.37 -10.59
C MET A 136 -10.50 -13.53 -10.03
N LEU A 137 -10.94 -14.11 -8.92
CA LEU A 137 -10.39 -15.34 -8.37
C LEU A 137 -11.38 -16.48 -8.65
N THR A 138 -10.89 -17.54 -9.28
CA THR A 138 -11.62 -18.80 -9.47
C THR A 138 -10.99 -19.87 -8.60
N ASP A 139 -11.78 -20.46 -7.70
CA ASP A 139 -11.35 -21.59 -6.88
C ASP A 139 -11.53 -22.93 -7.61
N THR A 140 -10.87 -23.97 -7.11
CA THR A 140 -10.92 -25.32 -7.72
C THR A 140 -12.28 -26.02 -7.62
N SER A 141 -13.22 -25.46 -6.86
CA SER A 141 -14.63 -25.92 -6.81
C SER A 141 -15.52 -25.24 -7.86
N GLY A 142 -14.96 -24.33 -8.67
CA GLY A 142 -15.68 -23.53 -9.66
C GLY A 142 -16.31 -22.26 -9.09
N GLY A 143 -16.03 -21.92 -7.83
CA GLY A 143 -16.45 -20.66 -7.22
C GLY A 143 -15.70 -19.49 -7.85
N VAL A 144 -16.42 -18.44 -8.23
CA VAL A 144 -15.85 -17.22 -8.84
C VAL A 144 -16.13 -16.02 -7.95
N TYR A 145 -15.06 -15.30 -7.61
CA TYR A 145 -15.08 -14.07 -6.81
C TYR A 145 -14.59 -12.92 -7.68
N GLU A 146 -15.45 -11.94 -7.92
CA GLU A 146 -15.15 -10.77 -8.75
C GLU A 146 -15.15 -9.51 -7.90
N GLN A 147 -14.11 -8.69 -8.06
CA GLN A 147 -14.00 -7.38 -7.45
C GLN A 147 -13.61 -6.35 -8.52
N MET A 148 -14.42 -5.29 -8.63
CA MET A 148 -14.04 -4.11 -9.38
C MET A 148 -13.30 -3.15 -8.46
N LEU A 149 -12.15 -2.67 -8.92
CA LEU A 149 -11.30 -1.69 -8.25
C LEU A 149 -11.26 -0.42 -9.08
N ASP A 150 -11.08 0.71 -8.40
CA ASP A 150 -10.76 1.98 -9.03
C ASP A 150 -9.33 2.36 -8.63
N ILE A 151 -8.41 2.21 -9.58
CA ILE A 151 -7.01 2.56 -9.41
C ILE A 151 -6.89 4.04 -9.74
N THR A 152 -6.81 4.83 -8.68
CA THR A 152 -6.63 6.28 -8.78
C THR A 152 -5.16 6.60 -8.55
N GLY A 153 -4.75 7.83 -8.86
CA GLY A 153 -3.38 8.27 -8.66
C GLY A 153 -3.00 8.38 -7.18
N PHE A 154 -2.25 9.43 -6.85
CA PHE A 154 -2.09 9.88 -5.47
C PHE A 154 -3.45 10.13 -4.80
N GLU A 155 -3.50 10.06 -3.46
CA GLU A 155 -4.68 10.43 -2.66
C GLU A 155 -5.40 11.63 -3.29
N LYS A 156 -6.66 11.42 -3.71
CA LYS A 156 -7.53 12.51 -4.16
C LYS A 156 -7.58 13.53 -3.04
N LYS A 157 -7.10 14.75 -3.27
CA LYS A 157 -7.33 15.83 -2.31
C LYS A 157 -8.84 16.03 -2.15
N ALA A 158 -9.29 16.53 -1.00
CA ALA A 158 -10.70 16.90 -0.83
C ALA A 158 -11.18 17.89 -1.92
N GLU A 159 -10.26 18.64 -2.53
CA GLU A 159 -10.49 19.52 -3.69
C GLU A 159 -10.78 18.76 -5.00
N ASP A 160 -10.22 17.57 -5.19
CA ASP A 160 -10.44 16.75 -6.40
C ASP A 160 -11.85 16.13 -6.40
N LYS A 161 -12.42 15.88 -5.22
CA LYS A 161 -13.83 15.44 -5.06
C LYS A 161 -14.83 16.47 -5.58
N LYS A 162 -14.50 17.77 -5.53
CA LYS A 162 -15.35 18.85 -6.07
C LYS A 162 -15.34 18.92 -7.60
N SER A 163 -14.25 18.47 -8.23
CA SER A 163 -14.17 18.44 -9.70
C SER A 163 -15.06 17.35 -10.31
N GLU A 164 -15.25 16.23 -9.60
CA GLU A 164 -16.13 15.13 -10.02
C GLU A 164 -17.61 15.48 -9.83
N GLU A 165 -17.99 16.22 -8.78
CA GLU A 165 -19.35 16.77 -8.64
C GLU A 165 -19.72 17.74 -9.78
N ASN A 166 -18.75 18.50 -10.29
CA ASN A 166 -18.95 19.37 -11.45
C ASN A 166 -18.94 18.60 -12.79
N SER A 167 -18.30 17.43 -12.84
CA SER A 167 -18.22 16.58 -14.04
C SER A 167 -19.48 15.73 -14.24
N ALA A 168 -20.25 15.49 -13.18
CA ALA A 168 -21.57 14.84 -13.26
C ALA A 168 -22.60 15.65 -14.07
N ASN A 169 -22.32 16.92 -14.39
CA ASN A 169 -23.18 17.81 -15.16
C ASN A 169 -22.71 18.09 -16.60
N ILE A 170 -21.73 17.35 -17.13
CA ILE A 170 -21.39 17.44 -18.56
C ILE A 170 -21.64 16.08 -19.20
N LEU A 171 -22.88 15.92 -19.67
CA LEU A 171 -23.24 14.96 -20.71
C LEU A 171 -22.30 15.16 -21.92
N GLU A 172 -21.76 14.03 -22.39
CA GLU A 172 -21.23 13.80 -23.73
C GLU A 172 -20.00 14.61 -24.16
N LYS A 173 -18.81 14.06 -23.84
CA LYS A 173 -17.69 14.09 -24.79
C LYS A 173 -17.35 12.67 -25.22
N SER A 174 -17.79 12.33 -26.43
CA SER A 174 -17.52 11.11 -27.19
C SER A 174 -16.08 11.05 -27.73
N GLY A 175 -15.08 11.34 -26.87
CA GLY A 175 -13.70 10.95 -27.10
C GLY A 175 -13.37 9.78 -26.18
N LYS A 176 -12.60 8.79 -26.63
CA LYS A 176 -11.95 7.86 -25.69
C LYS A 176 -11.20 8.74 -24.68
N GLU A 177 -11.60 8.74 -23.41
CA GLU A 177 -10.78 9.33 -22.38
C GLU A 177 -9.42 8.64 -22.46
N GLU A 178 -8.39 9.44 -22.70
CA GLU A 178 -7.03 8.93 -22.82
C GLU A 178 -6.63 8.36 -21.45
N VAL A 179 -6.24 7.07 -21.43
CA VAL A 179 -5.84 6.39 -20.20
C VAL A 179 -4.67 7.17 -19.60
N LYS A 180 -4.78 7.50 -18.32
CA LYS A 180 -3.70 8.13 -17.56
C LYS A 180 -2.83 7.08 -16.91
N PHE A 181 -1.56 7.39 -16.69
CA PHE A 181 -0.59 6.46 -16.15
C PHE A 181 0.17 7.02 -14.96
N ILE A 182 0.52 6.18 -13.99
CA ILE A 182 1.63 6.44 -13.09
C ILE A 182 2.89 5.81 -13.67
N VAL A 183 3.93 6.63 -13.86
CA VAL A 183 5.21 6.23 -14.44
C VAL A 183 6.39 6.65 -13.55
N PRO A 184 7.57 6.01 -13.64
CA PRO A 184 8.73 6.40 -12.82
C PRO A 184 9.19 7.84 -13.09
N SER A 185 9.01 8.34 -14.30
CA SER A 185 9.34 9.71 -14.69
C SER A 185 8.37 10.14 -15.79
N SER A 186 7.62 11.23 -15.56
CA SER A 186 6.64 11.72 -16.51
C SER A 186 7.26 12.61 -17.59
N SER A 187 6.91 12.36 -18.84
CA SER A 187 7.23 13.20 -20.00
C SER A 187 6.02 13.47 -20.90
N GLY A 188 4.97 12.64 -20.80
CA GLY A 188 3.72 12.76 -21.53
C GLY A 188 2.64 13.54 -20.80
N LYS A 189 1.60 13.97 -21.54
CA LYS A 189 0.45 14.73 -20.99
C LYS A 189 -0.52 13.88 -20.17
N ASN A 190 -0.55 12.57 -20.43
CA ASN A 190 -1.37 11.59 -19.73
C ASN A 190 -0.58 10.86 -18.62
N GLU A 191 0.64 11.30 -18.31
CA GLU A 191 1.51 10.66 -17.32
C GLU A 191 1.57 11.46 -16.01
N ILE A 192 1.61 10.74 -14.90
CA ILE A 192 1.87 11.25 -13.57
C ILE A 192 3.12 10.55 -13.06
N ALA A 193 4.13 11.32 -12.62
CA ALA A 193 5.31 10.72 -12.02
C ALA A 193 4.95 10.04 -10.69
N ALA A 194 5.47 8.83 -10.45
CA ALA A 194 5.51 8.20 -9.13
C ALA A 194 6.27 9.09 -8.11
N LEU A 195 6.26 8.72 -6.83
CA LEU A 195 7.10 9.44 -5.85
C LEU A 195 8.57 9.32 -6.25
N ALA A 196 9.34 10.36 -5.94
CA ALA A 196 10.78 10.34 -6.19
C ALA A 196 11.45 9.20 -5.41
N MET A 197 12.40 8.53 -6.07
CA MET A 197 13.18 7.47 -5.44
C MET A 197 13.99 8.05 -4.28
N PRO A 198 13.79 7.60 -3.04
CA PRO A 198 14.58 8.07 -1.92
C PRO A 198 16.01 7.51 -1.99
N ILE A 199 16.97 8.23 -1.40
CA ILE A 199 18.40 7.88 -1.44
C ILE A 199 18.89 7.62 -0.02
N ILE A 200 19.50 6.46 0.19
CA ILE A 200 20.32 6.18 1.36
C ILE A 200 21.75 6.62 1.04
N LYS A 201 22.29 7.55 1.82
CA LYS A 201 23.61 8.15 1.60
C LYS A 201 24.72 7.36 2.28
N SER A 202 24.46 6.91 3.50
CA SER A 202 25.38 6.07 4.25
C SER A 202 24.64 5.26 5.30
N VAL A 203 25.21 4.10 5.62
CA VAL A 203 24.78 3.21 6.68
C VAL A 203 26.03 2.77 7.44
N SER A 204 26.01 2.90 8.76
CA SER A 204 27.10 2.47 9.62
C SER A 204 26.57 1.78 10.86
N ARG A 205 27.13 0.62 11.20
CA ARG A 205 26.83 -0.13 12.41
C ARG A 205 27.93 0.05 13.46
N ASP A 206 27.51 0.18 14.71
CA ASP A 206 28.32 -0.16 15.88
C ASP A 206 27.65 -1.28 16.70
N GLU A 207 28.21 -1.61 17.86
CA GLU A 207 27.72 -2.69 18.73
C GLU A 207 26.25 -2.52 19.15
N ASN A 208 25.77 -1.27 19.26
CA ASN A 208 24.49 -0.93 19.87
C ASN A 208 23.58 -0.09 18.97
N SER A 209 24.00 0.24 17.75
CA SER A 209 23.21 1.05 16.84
C SER A 209 23.56 0.88 15.37
N ILE A 210 22.57 1.13 14.52
CA ILE A 210 22.74 1.34 13.08
C ILE A 210 22.29 2.76 12.77
N GLU A 211 23.22 3.56 12.28
CA GLU A 211 23.00 4.94 11.85
C GLU A 211 22.86 5.02 10.34
N ILE A 212 21.83 5.73 9.88
CA ILE A 212 21.51 5.89 8.46
C ILE A 212 21.34 7.37 8.16
N PHE A 213 22.11 7.87 7.19
CA PHE A 213 21.87 9.15 6.54
C PHE A 213 21.15 8.94 5.22
N PHE A 214 20.13 9.74 4.97
CA PHE A 214 19.26 9.58 3.80
C PHE A 214 18.72 10.92 3.33
N SER A 215 18.08 10.95 2.16
CA SER A 215 17.38 12.12 1.65
C SER A 215 16.30 11.73 0.66
N VAL A 216 15.29 12.57 0.52
CA VAL A 216 14.34 12.51 -0.58
C VAL A 216 13.91 13.92 -0.95
N ASN A 217 13.64 14.15 -2.24
CA ASN A 217 13.25 15.47 -2.76
C ASN A 217 11.91 15.37 -3.48
N ASP A 218 10.84 15.29 -2.69
CA ASP A 218 9.46 15.21 -3.18
C ASP A 218 8.47 15.61 -2.08
N GLY A 219 7.89 16.80 -2.20
CA GLY A 219 6.92 17.34 -1.21
C GLY A 219 5.59 16.59 -1.15
N ARG A 220 5.33 15.64 -2.06
CA ARG A 220 4.15 14.77 -2.00
C ARG A 220 4.27 13.71 -0.91
N ILE A 221 5.49 13.36 -0.52
CA ILE A 221 5.75 12.36 0.52
C ILE A 221 5.16 12.82 1.85
N LYS A 222 4.42 11.93 2.49
CA LYS A 222 3.78 12.13 3.79
C LYS A 222 4.33 11.24 4.88
N ASN A 223 5.16 10.26 4.54
CA ASN A 223 5.86 9.42 5.50
C ASN A 223 7.05 8.69 4.87
N GLY A 224 7.88 8.09 5.70
CA GLY A 224 8.83 7.06 5.29
C GLY A 224 9.11 6.04 6.40
N TYR A 225 9.80 4.97 6.06
CA TYR A 225 10.21 3.92 6.98
C TYR A 225 11.32 3.06 6.38
N PHE A 226 12.12 2.42 7.23
CA PHE A 226 13.14 1.48 6.79
C PHE A 226 12.60 0.05 6.83
N TRP A 227 12.94 -0.70 5.79
CA TRP A 227 12.88 -2.15 5.78
C TRP A 227 14.29 -2.70 5.96
N PHE A 228 14.48 -3.54 6.96
CA PHE A 228 15.74 -4.22 7.22
C PHE A 228 15.70 -5.65 6.69
N ASP A 229 16.70 -5.98 5.88
CA ASP A 229 16.93 -7.31 5.30
C ASP A 229 17.68 -8.18 6.32
N VAL A 230 17.00 -9.20 6.82
CA VAL A 230 17.51 -10.14 7.84
C VAL A 230 17.47 -11.54 7.24
N PRO A 231 18.63 -12.19 7.00
CA PRO A 231 18.67 -13.53 6.45
C PRO A 231 17.85 -14.53 7.28
N GLY A 232 17.05 -15.35 6.60
CA GLY A 232 16.17 -16.35 7.21
C GLY A 232 14.81 -15.81 7.66
N GLU A 233 14.61 -14.49 7.67
CA GLU A 233 13.29 -13.91 7.89
C GLU A 233 12.48 -13.94 6.60
N LYS A 234 11.19 -14.31 6.74
CA LYS A 234 10.27 -14.33 5.60
C LYS A 234 9.96 -12.91 5.10
N TYR A 235 9.96 -11.94 6.01
CA TYR A 235 9.60 -10.55 5.75
C TYR A 235 10.70 -9.61 6.23
N TYR A 236 10.82 -8.45 5.57
CA TYR A 236 11.65 -7.37 6.09
C TYR A 236 11.19 -6.96 7.49
N LYS A 237 12.13 -6.60 8.37
CA LYS A 237 11.79 -5.96 9.65
C LYS A 237 11.51 -4.49 9.39
N ASP A 238 10.30 -4.04 9.73
CA ASP A 238 9.87 -2.66 9.57
C ASP A 238 10.32 -1.81 10.76
N SER A 239 10.95 -0.66 10.50
CA SER A 239 11.44 0.26 11.53
C SER A 239 10.33 0.99 12.31
N GLY A 240 9.08 0.90 11.88
CA GLY A 240 8.07 1.86 12.27
C GLY A 240 8.22 3.19 11.53
N SER A 241 7.20 4.04 11.65
CA SER A 241 7.08 5.31 10.92
C SER A 241 8.24 6.25 11.22
N MET A 242 8.74 7.02 10.24
CA MET A 242 9.75 8.07 10.51
C MET A 242 9.16 9.25 11.27
N ILE A 243 7.88 9.56 11.05
CA ILE A 243 7.19 10.69 11.68
C ILE A 243 5.85 10.28 12.30
N ASP A 244 5.38 10.99 13.31
CA ASP A 244 4.05 10.81 13.89
C ASP A 244 2.95 11.47 13.04
N ALA A 245 1.70 11.45 13.52
CA ALA A 245 0.57 12.08 12.83
C ALA A 245 0.69 13.62 12.71
N SER A 246 1.51 14.26 13.56
CA SER A 246 1.79 15.70 13.54
C SER A 246 3.01 16.06 12.68
N GLY A 247 3.71 15.05 12.15
CA GLY A 247 4.92 15.23 11.36
C GLY A 247 6.22 15.29 12.16
N ASN A 248 6.19 15.00 13.47
CA ASN A 248 7.39 15.00 14.30
C ASN A 248 8.17 13.68 14.15
N PRO A 249 9.52 13.70 14.11
CA PRO A 249 10.34 12.48 14.05
C PRO A 249 10.08 11.50 15.21
N VAL A 250 9.95 10.21 14.89
CA VAL A 250 9.73 9.10 15.85
C VAL A 250 10.50 7.82 15.46
N ASN A 251 10.42 6.77 16.28
CA ASN A 251 10.98 5.42 16.03
C ASN A 251 12.48 5.37 15.68
N GLY A 252 13.27 6.33 16.17
CA GLY A 252 14.70 6.42 15.87
C GLY A 252 15.05 7.48 14.82
N CYS A 253 14.05 8.03 14.12
CA CYS A 253 14.25 9.21 13.30
C CYS A 253 14.71 10.39 14.16
N ARG A 254 15.67 11.16 13.64
CA ARG A 254 16.22 12.37 14.29
C ARG A 254 15.89 13.60 13.48
N VAL A 255 15.98 13.49 12.17
CA VAL A 255 15.64 14.53 11.21
C VAL A 255 14.99 13.87 10.00
N PHE A 256 13.83 14.38 9.60
CA PHE A 256 13.11 13.98 8.40
C PHE A 256 12.74 15.23 7.60
N SER A 257 13.04 15.22 6.31
CA SER A 257 12.73 16.29 5.36
C SER A 257 12.48 15.70 3.98
N THR A 258 11.68 16.41 3.18
CA THR A 258 11.31 16.01 1.81
C THR A 258 11.80 17.02 0.77
N ASP A 259 12.68 17.94 1.16
CA ASP A 259 13.26 19.01 0.33
C ASP A 259 14.68 18.68 -0.20
N GLY A 260 15.10 17.42 -0.09
CA GLY A 260 16.43 16.95 -0.52
C GLY A 260 17.55 17.12 0.51
N LYS A 261 17.29 17.74 1.67
CA LYS A 261 18.27 17.85 2.76
C LYS A 261 18.62 16.50 3.38
N ASP A 262 19.78 16.48 4.04
CA ASP A 262 20.24 15.34 4.82
C ASP A 262 19.31 15.07 6.01
N CYS A 263 18.80 13.85 6.04
CA CYS A 263 17.99 13.28 7.09
C CYS A 263 18.80 12.23 7.85
N ARG A 264 18.37 11.90 9.07
CA ARG A 264 19.11 10.99 9.95
C ARG A 264 18.18 10.09 10.73
N TYR A 265 18.50 8.81 10.75
CA TYR A 265 17.81 7.76 11.49
C TYR A 265 18.82 6.91 12.27
N ILE A 266 18.42 6.48 13.47
CA ILE A 266 19.23 5.61 14.33
C ILE A 266 18.34 4.48 14.88
N LEU A 267 18.58 3.26 14.43
CA LEU A 267 18.06 2.06 15.10
C LEU A 267 18.99 1.76 16.28
N ARG A 268 18.48 1.83 17.51
CA ARG A 268 19.24 1.36 18.68
C ARG A 268 18.91 -0.09 18.94
N LYS A 269 19.92 -0.87 19.32
CA LYS A 269 19.74 -2.23 19.81
C LYS A 269 19.00 -2.17 21.15
N ASP A 270 17.89 -2.89 21.23
CA ASP A 270 17.06 -2.99 22.43
C ASP A 270 16.42 -4.38 22.55
N ALA A 271 15.58 -4.57 23.55
CA ALA A 271 14.95 -5.87 23.81
C ALA A 271 14.06 -6.36 22.65
N ASP A 272 13.47 -5.45 21.87
CA ASP A 272 12.52 -5.79 20.81
C ASP A 272 13.23 -6.24 19.52
N ASN A 273 14.47 -5.80 19.34
CA ASN A 273 15.27 -6.11 18.15
C ASN A 273 16.53 -6.95 18.40
N ALA A 274 16.89 -7.22 19.65
CA ALA A 274 18.12 -7.94 20.01
C ALA A 274 18.33 -9.26 19.24
N GLU A 275 17.26 -10.02 19.00
CA GLU A 275 17.34 -11.34 18.35
C GLU A 275 17.70 -11.28 16.85
N TRP A 276 17.49 -10.14 16.20
CA TRP A 276 17.70 -9.96 14.77
C TRP A 276 18.60 -8.79 14.39
N PHE A 277 18.90 -7.88 15.32
CA PHE A 277 19.72 -6.70 15.07
C PHE A 277 21.08 -7.02 14.44
N ASP A 278 21.83 -7.95 15.03
CA ASP A 278 23.17 -8.32 14.54
C ASP A 278 23.10 -9.05 13.18
N LYS A 279 21.94 -9.60 12.82
CA LYS A 279 21.70 -10.35 11.58
C LYS A 279 21.30 -9.45 10.41
N ILE A 280 21.00 -8.18 10.63
CA ILE A 280 20.64 -7.26 9.54
C ILE A 280 21.82 -7.19 8.55
N THR A 281 21.57 -7.30 7.25
CA THR A 281 22.62 -7.25 6.21
C THR A 281 22.47 -6.05 5.28
N ALA A 282 21.25 -5.54 5.14
CA ALA A 282 20.95 -4.38 4.32
C ALA A 282 19.70 -3.68 4.81
N CYS A 283 19.46 -2.48 4.29
CA CYS A 283 18.21 -1.78 4.44
C CYS A 283 17.76 -1.12 3.15
N PHE A 284 16.46 -0.81 3.12
CA PHE A 284 15.79 -0.06 2.08
C PHE A 284 15.00 1.06 2.74
N PHE A 285 14.97 2.22 2.11
CA PHE A 285 14.16 3.33 2.56
C PHE A 285 12.89 3.40 1.71
N VAL A 286 11.75 3.29 2.37
CA VAL A 286 10.43 3.35 1.76
C VAL A 286 9.83 4.72 2.06
N VAL A 287 9.27 5.36 1.04
CA VAL A 287 8.50 6.61 1.17
C VAL A 287 7.10 6.42 0.65
N SER A 288 6.15 7.12 1.27
CA SER A 288 4.72 6.95 1.04
C SER A 288 4.02 8.28 0.79
N ASP A 289 2.97 8.26 -0.02
CA ASP A 289 2.07 9.40 -0.24
C ASP A 289 1.07 9.60 0.91
N THR A 290 1.01 8.65 1.84
CA THR A 290 0.11 8.68 3.00
C THR A 290 0.90 8.67 4.30
N ASN A 291 0.42 9.43 5.29
CA ASN A 291 0.92 9.27 6.65
C ASN A 291 0.29 8.03 7.30
N ARG A 292 1.04 6.93 7.34
CA ARG A 292 0.55 5.65 7.90
C ARG A 292 0.21 5.67 9.39
N VAL A 293 0.63 6.70 10.13
CA VAL A 293 0.21 6.85 11.54
C VAL A 293 -1.20 7.43 11.63
N SER A 294 -1.54 8.40 10.76
CA SER A 294 -2.89 8.97 10.72
C SER A 294 -3.87 8.10 9.92
N SER A 295 -3.38 7.48 8.85
CA SER A 295 -4.19 6.75 7.86
C SER A 295 -3.51 5.45 7.41
N PRO A 296 -3.29 4.47 8.30
CA PRO A 296 -2.57 3.23 7.98
C PRO A 296 -3.18 2.42 6.83
N TRP A 297 -4.47 2.56 6.57
CA TRP A 297 -5.22 1.80 5.56
C TRP A 297 -5.32 2.51 4.20
N GLU A 298 -4.82 3.74 4.11
CA GLU A 298 -4.95 4.61 2.93
C GLU A 298 -3.67 4.70 2.11
N GLU A 299 -2.56 4.07 2.54
CA GLU A 299 -1.37 3.98 1.70
C GLU A 299 -1.73 3.28 0.37
N ARG A 300 -1.55 4.02 -0.73
CA ARG A 300 -1.83 3.55 -2.10
C ARG A 300 -0.62 3.66 -3.00
N ASN A 301 0.30 4.58 -2.74
CA ASN A 301 1.51 4.71 -3.53
C ASN A 301 2.74 4.74 -2.61
N ARG A 302 3.73 3.91 -2.94
CA ARG A 302 5.02 3.97 -2.27
C ARG A 302 6.18 3.84 -3.24
N THR A 303 7.34 4.25 -2.77
CA THR A 303 8.59 4.16 -3.54
C THR A 303 9.71 3.70 -2.64
N VAL A 304 10.56 2.81 -3.14
CA VAL A 304 11.56 2.09 -2.33
C VAL A 304 12.95 2.27 -2.92
N SER A 305 13.87 2.81 -2.12
CA SER A 305 15.26 3.07 -2.51
C SER A 305 15.99 1.84 -3.04
N ALA A 306 17.16 2.08 -3.63
CA ALA A 306 18.16 1.03 -3.81
C ALA A 306 18.55 0.39 -2.47
N LYS A 307 18.97 -0.88 -2.54
CA LYS A 307 19.54 -1.65 -1.43
C LYS A 307 20.78 -0.94 -0.90
N ALA A 308 20.82 -0.69 0.40
CA ALA A 308 22.02 -0.22 1.09
C ALA A 308 22.55 -1.32 2.00
N GLU A 309 23.81 -1.71 1.81
CA GLU A 309 24.48 -2.67 2.70
C GLU A 309 24.69 -2.05 4.09
N VAL A 310 24.42 -2.83 5.12
CA VAL A 310 24.69 -2.45 6.50
C VAL A 310 26.05 -3.04 6.87
N LYS A 311 27.03 -2.16 7.10
CA LYS A 311 28.42 -2.50 7.41
C LYS A 311 28.77 -2.12 8.85
#